data_AF-A0A3D2SKR9-F1
#
_entry.id   AF-A0A3D2SKR9-F1
#
_cell.length_a   1.000
_cell.length_b   1.000
_cell.length_c   1.000
_cell.angle_alpha   90.00
_cell.angle_beta   90.00
_cell.angle_gamma   90.00
#
_symmetry.space_group_name_H-M   'P 1'
#
loop_
_entity.id
_entity.type
_entity.pdbx_description
1 polymer ?
#
loop_
_entity_poly.entity_id
_entity_poly.type
_entity_poly.pdbx_seq_one_letter_code
_entity_poly.pdbx_strand_id
1 'polypeptide(L)'
;MNQAQPYLIVNMQLAQIQKLSPTMTRFTFQGDQLDQVLTYAPDQRVKLFFPIIDNPEQTQWIENHAEWYQHYRQLPEQLRPPMRTYTIRHLRPQQKQVDIDFAMHGATGPASTWAEQAKIGDYLQMAAPNAHWQGDQAGFEWQPPQPARQILLMADET
;
A
#
# COMPACT_ATOMS: atom_id res chain seq x y z
N MET A 1 -21.03 3.91 20.61
CA MET A 1 -19.93 4.51 19.83
C MET A 1 -19.61 3.50 18.74
N ASN A 2 -19.69 3.87 17.46
CA ASN A 2 -19.24 2.96 16.39
C ASN A 2 -17.75 2.71 16.58
N GLN A 3 -17.35 1.45 16.68
CA GLN A 3 -15.94 1.09 16.66
C GLN A 3 -15.35 1.52 15.32
N ALA A 4 -14.10 1.98 15.34
CA ALA A 4 -13.34 2.21 14.13
C ALA A 4 -13.23 0.89 13.34
N GLN A 5 -13.12 0.96 12.02
CA GLN A 5 -12.84 -0.22 11.18
C GLN A 5 -11.33 -0.57 11.22
N PRO A 6 -10.95 -1.85 11.04
CA PRO A 6 -9.55 -2.29 11.14
C PRO A 6 -8.63 -1.72 10.05
N TYR A 7 -9.17 -1.49 8.86
CA TYR A 7 -8.44 -0.94 7.71
C TYR A 7 -9.13 0.30 7.17
N LEU A 8 -8.34 1.25 6.68
CA LEU A 8 -8.79 2.41 5.92
C LEU A 8 -8.48 2.20 4.44
N ILE A 9 -9.40 2.62 3.57
CA ILE A 9 -9.08 2.88 2.17
C ILE A 9 -8.64 4.34 2.05
N VAL A 10 -7.37 4.54 1.70
CA VAL A 10 -6.71 5.84 1.60
C VAL A 10 -6.53 6.17 0.13
N ASN A 11 -7.05 7.32 -0.30
CA ASN A 11 -6.74 7.88 -1.61
C ASN A 11 -5.36 8.54 -1.54
N MET A 12 -4.50 8.21 -2.49
CA MET A 12 -3.12 8.67 -2.49
C MET A 12 -2.72 9.20 -3.86
N GLN A 13 -1.87 10.22 -3.85
CA GLN A 13 -1.29 10.82 -5.03
C GLN A 13 0.23 10.71 -4.98
N LEU A 14 0.86 10.38 -6.10
CA LEU A 14 2.31 10.28 -6.21
C LEU A 14 2.94 11.68 -6.13
N ALA A 15 3.79 11.90 -5.12
CA ALA A 15 4.42 13.18 -4.83
C ALA A 15 5.92 13.20 -5.17
N GLN A 16 6.61 12.06 -5.09
CA GLN A 16 8.03 11.95 -5.44
C GLN A 16 8.37 10.57 -5.98
N ILE A 17 9.27 10.54 -6.96
CA ILE A 17 9.88 9.32 -7.50
C ILE A 17 11.39 9.39 -7.23
N GLN A 18 11.94 8.36 -6.61
CA GLN A 18 13.37 8.27 -6.32
C GLN A 18 13.90 6.91 -6.77
N LYS A 19 14.76 6.90 -7.79
CA LYS A 19 15.49 5.69 -8.20
C LYS A 19 16.56 5.37 -7.15
N LEU A 20 16.43 4.22 -6.48
CA LEU A 20 17.37 3.76 -5.45
C LEU A 20 18.50 2.94 -6.05
N SER A 21 18.18 2.10 -7.04
CA SER A 21 19.12 1.27 -7.80
C SER A 21 18.59 1.07 -9.24
N PRO A 22 19.31 0.36 -10.12
CA PRO A 22 18.78 -0.03 -11.42
C PRO A 22 17.46 -0.83 -11.35
N THR A 23 17.27 -1.62 -10.29
CA THR A 23 16.15 -2.56 -10.08
C THR A 23 15.22 -2.13 -8.95
N MET A 24 15.37 -0.94 -8.37
CA MET A 24 14.54 -0.49 -7.24
C MET A 24 14.21 0.99 -7.34
N THR A 25 12.91 1.31 -7.24
CA THR A 25 12.41 2.69 -7.22
C THR A 25 11.52 2.90 -5.99
N ARG A 26 11.79 3.96 -5.25
CA ARG A 26 10.91 4.45 -4.18
C ARG A 26 9.89 5.43 -4.75
N PHE A 27 8.64 5.17 -4.44
CA PHE A 27 7.52 6.07 -4.71
C PHE A 27 7.02 6.63 -3.38
N THR A 28 7.06 7.96 -3.24
CA THR A 28 6.47 8.66 -2.10
C THR A 28 5.10 9.16 -2.49
N PHE A 29 4.08 8.71 -1.77
CA PHE A 29 2.72 9.14 -1.95
C PHE A 29 2.29 10.08 -0.83
N GLN A 30 1.37 10.99 -1.15
CA GLN A 30 0.67 11.85 -0.21
C GLN A 30 -0.83 11.54 -0.21
N GLY A 31 -1.52 11.70 0.91
CA GLY A 31 -2.95 11.39 1.02
C GLY A 31 -3.54 11.88 2.33
N ASP A 32 -4.73 12.46 2.28
CA ASP A 32 -5.29 13.18 3.43
C ASP A 32 -5.52 12.32 4.66
N GLN A 33 -5.82 11.03 4.46
CA GLN A 33 -6.09 10.05 5.50
C GLN A 33 -4.81 9.36 6.03
N LEU A 34 -3.62 9.69 5.52
CA LEU A 34 -2.37 9.05 5.97
C LEU A 34 -1.98 9.43 7.41
N ASP A 35 -2.58 10.48 7.97
CA ASP A 35 -2.46 10.82 9.40
C ASP A 35 -3.20 9.82 10.32
N GLN A 36 -4.10 9.00 9.76
CA GLN A 36 -4.87 7.98 10.47
C GLN A 36 -4.36 6.56 10.21
N VAL A 37 -3.29 6.41 9.42
CA VAL A 37 -2.65 5.11 9.19
C VAL A 37 -1.60 4.86 10.26
N LEU A 38 -1.38 3.60 10.61
CA LEU A 38 -0.24 3.19 11.43
C LEU A 38 0.48 1.97 10.85
N THR A 39 1.72 1.77 11.30
CA THR A 39 2.51 0.56 11.07
C THR A 39 2.81 -0.10 12.41
N TYR A 40 2.56 -1.40 12.55
CA TYR A 40 2.85 -2.14 13.77
C TYR A 40 4.29 -2.68 13.83
N ALA A 41 4.87 -2.98 12.67
CA ALA A 41 6.22 -3.53 12.56
C ALA A 41 6.88 -3.13 11.23
N PRO A 42 8.21 -3.34 11.06
CA PRO A 42 8.94 -2.95 9.85
C PRO A 42 8.49 -3.63 8.56
N ASP A 43 7.85 -4.79 8.64
CA ASP A 43 7.31 -5.58 7.53
C ASP A 43 5.80 -5.34 7.34
N GLN A 44 5.28 -4.19 7.76
CA GLN A 44 3.86 -3.86 7.61
C GLN A 44 3.43 -3.92 6.14
N ARG A 45 2.62 -4.92 5.82
CA ARG A 45 1.99 -5.13 4.52
C ARG A 45 0.72 -4.30 4.39
N VAL A 46 0.53 -3.78 3.18
CA VAL A 46 -0.66 -3.07 2.72
C VAL A 46 -1.13 -3.63 1.38
N LYS A 47 -2.36 -3.31 0.98
CA LYS A 47 -2.83 -3.56 -0.39
C LYS A 47 -2.83 -2.25 -1.15
N LEU A 48 -2.14 -2.21 -2.29
CA LEU A 48 -2.26 -1.12 -3.26
C LEU A 48 -3.22 -1.52 -4.35
N PHE A 49 -4.10 -0.59 -4.73
CA PHE A 49 -5.04 -0.71 -5.84
C PHE A 49 -4.58 0.24 -6.95
N PHE A 50 -4.39 -0.34 -8.13
CA PHE A 50 -3.88 0.35 -9.31
C PHE A 50 -5.01 0.71 -10.26
N PRO A 51 -4.88 1.78 -11.07
CA PRO A 51 -5.78 2.00 -12.18
C PRO A 51 -5.66 0.86 -13.20
N ILE A 52 -6.76 0.58 -13.89
CA ILE A 52 -6.75 -0.30 -15.06
C ILE A 52 -6.03 0.45 -16.17
N ILE A 53 -4.81 0.04 -16.52
CA ILE A 53 -3.92 0.80 -17.38
C ILE A 53 -4.54 1.10 -18.76
N ASP A 54 -5.26 0.14 -19.33
CA ASP A 54 -5.87 0.29 -20.65
C ASP A 54 -7.14 1.17 -20.62
N ASN A 55 -7.81 1.31 -19.48
CA ASN A 55 -9.06 2.07 -19.30
C ASN A 55 -9.14 2.70 -17.89
N PRO A 56 -8.26 3.65 -17.54
CA PRO A 56 -8.13 4.15 -16.17
C PRO A 56 -9.43 4.80 -15.66
N GLU A 57 -10.20 5.44 -16.52
CA GLU A 57 -11.49 6.07 -16.21
C GLU A 57 -12.60 5.09 -15.83
N GLN A 58 -12.46 3.81 -16.20
CA GLN A 58 -13.41 2.75 -15.84
C GLN A 58 -13.05 2.06 -14.52
N THR A 59 -11.90 2.42 -13.92
CA THR A 59 -11.47 1.86 -12.64
C THR A 59 -12.49 2.22 -11.56
N GLN A 60 -13.15 1.21 -10.99
CA GLN A 60 -14.05 1.41 -9.87
C GLN A 60 -13.26 1.36 -8.56
N TRP A 61 -12.93 2.53 -8.04
CA TRP A 61 -12.23 2.70 -6.77
C TRP A 61 -13.01 2.12 -5.58
N ILE A 62 -12.26 1.64 -4.59
CA ILE A 62 -12.80 0.96 -3.41
C ILE A 62 -13.33 1.99 -2.43
N GLU A 63 -14.53 1.73 -1.92
CA GLU A 63 -15.14 2.53 -0.88
C GLU A 63 -14.48 2.27 0.48
N ASN A 64 -14.37 3.30 1.30
CA ASN A 64 -13.81 3.20 2.64
C ASN A 64 -14.83 2.56 3.60
N HIS A 65 -14.84 1.22 3.66
CA HIS A 65 -15.82 0.42 4.40
C HIS A 65 -15.14 -0.77 5.12
N ALA A 66 -15.71 -1.23 6.23
CA ALA A 66 -15.05 -2.26 7.06
C ALA A 66 -14.93 -3.59 6.28
N GLU A 67 -15.91 -3.88 5.44
CA GLU A 67 -16.00 -5.02 4.54
C GLU A 67 -15.40 -4.73 3.14
N TRP A 68 -14.50 -3.74 2.99
CA TRP A 68 -13.92 -3.33 1.69
C TRP A 68 -13.50 -4.51 0.80
N TYR A 69 -12.97 -5.60 1.40
CA TYR A 69 -12.51 -6.77 0.65
C TYR A 69 -13.67 -7.57 0.04
N GLN A 70 -14.81 -7.64 0.71
CA GLN A 70 -16.02 -8.27 0.18
C GLN A 70 -16.56 -7.46 -1.00
N HIS A 71 -16.63 -6.13 -0.86
CA HIS A 71 -17.03 -5.22 -1.93
C HIS A 71 -16.08 -5.32 -3.14
N TYR A 72 -14.77 -5.29 -2.90
CA TYR A 72 -13.74 -5.49 -3.94
C TYR A 72 -13.96 -6.79 -4.73
N ARG A 73 -14.25 -7.90 -4.04
CA ARG A 73 -14.49 -9.20 -4.66
C ARG A 73 -15.77 -9.26 -5.49
N GLN A 74 -16.75 -8.40 -5.20
CA GLN A 74 -18.02 -8.35 -5.94
C GLN A 74 -17.94 -7.48 -7.20
N LEU A 75 -16.90 -6.64 -7.33
CA LEU A 75 -16.71 -5.83 -8.54
C LEU A 75 -16.56 -6.72 -9.79
N PRO A 76 -17.17 -6.36 -10.93
CA PRO A 76 -16.87 -6.99 -12.21
C PRO A 76 -15.36 -6.90 -12.52
N GLU A 77 -14.77 -7.97 -13.07
CA GLU A 77 -13.32 -8.03 -13.32
C GLU A 77 -12.83 -6.85 -14.16
N GLN A 78 -13.57 -6.46 -15.20
CA GLN A 78 -13.22 -5.33 -16.06
C GLN A 78 -13.24 -3.95 -15.40
N LEU A 79 -13.86 -3.81 -14.22
CA LEU A 79 -13.91 -2.55 -13.45
C LEU A 79 -13.04 -2.60 -12.20
N ARG A 80 -12.58 -3.81 -11.83
CA ARG A 80 -11.91 -4.05 -10.55
C ARG A 80 -10.45 -3.56 -10.62
N PRO A 81 -10.02 -2.62 -9.77
CA PRO A 81 -8.64 -2.17 -9.76
C PRO A 81 -7.70 -3.34 -9.43
N PRO A 82 -6.62 -3.57 -10.18
CA PRO A 82 -5.66 -4.59 -9.82
C PRO A 82 -5.10 -4.36 -8.41
N MET A 83 -5.08 -5.41 -7.58
CA MET A 83 -4.59 -5.33 -6.21
C MET A 83 -3.24 -6.05 -6.07
N ARG A 84 -2.26 -5.41 -5.43
CA ARG A 84 -0.98 -6.05 -5.05
C ARG A 84 -0.61 -5.74 -3.60
N THR A 85 0.20 -6.62 -3.02
CA THR A 85 0.69 -6.46 -1.65
C THR A 85 2.04 -5.78 -1.70
N TYR A 86 2.22 -4.76 -0.87
CA TYR A 86 3.48 -4.04 -0.71
C TYR A 86 3.79 -3.84 0.76
N THR A 87 5.06 -3.61 1.07
CA THR A 87 5.52 -3.25 2.41
C THR A 87 5.62 -1.73 2.52
N ILE A 88 5.10 -1.16 3.61
CA ILE A 88 5.37 0.25 3.93
C ILE A 88 6.85 0.40 4.27
N ARG A 89 7.57 1.16 3.45
CA ARG A 89 8.99 1.41 3.70
C ARG A 89 9.20 2.46 4.79
N HIS A 90 8.43 3.55 4.71
CA HIS A 90 8.34 4.59 5.72
C HIS A 90 6.95 5.21 5.72
N LEU A 91 6.37 5.40 6.90
CA LEU A 91 5.16 6.19 7.10
C LEU A 91 5.52 7.48 7.85
N ARG A 92 5.05 8.62 7.37
CA ARG A 92 5.20 9.94 8.01
C ARG A 92 3.81 10.56 8.21
N PRO A 93 3.05 10.16 9.25
CA PRO A 93 1.66 10.58 9.44
C PRO A 93 1.51 12.10 9.53
N GLN A 94 2.42 12.79 10.20
CA GLN A 94 2.39 14.25 10.37
C GLN A 94 2.58 15.01 9.05
N GLN A 95 3.29 14.40 8.09
CA GLN A 95 3.48 14.94 6.74
C GLN A 95 2.44 14.38 5.76
N LYS A 96 1.57 13.46 6.21
CA LYS A 96 0.63 12.73 5.38
C LYS A 96 1.30 12.08 4.18
N GLN A 97 2.41 11.39 4.43
CA GLN A 97 3.20 10.72 3.40
C GLN A 97 3.52 9.27 3.73
N VAL A 98 3.63 8.46 2.68
CA VAL A 98 4.08 7.08 2.77
C VAL A 98 5.05 6.77 1.62
N ASP A 99 6.13 6.07 1.93
CA ASP A 99 7.06 5.54 0.94
C ASP A 99 6.79 4.06 0.72
N ILE A 100 6.75 3.66 -0.54
CA ILE A 100 6.69 2.27 -0.97
C ILE A 100 7.82 2.03 -1.96
N ASP A 101 8.60 0.98 -1.73
CA ASP A 101 9.69 0.56 -2.61
C ASP A 101 9.15 -0.50 -3.60
N PHE A 102 9.46 -0.31 -4.88
CA PHE A 102 9.04 -1.18 -5.97
C PHE A 102 10.27 -1.81 -6.62
N ALA A 103 10.33 -3.15 -6.58
CA ALA A 103 11.26 -3.91 -7.40
C ALA A 103 10.89 -3.75 -8.89
N MET A 104 11.87 -3.40 -9.71
CA MET A 104 11.73 -3.08 -11.13
C MET A 104 12.30 -4.23 -11.95
N HIS A 105 11.42 -5.06 -12.52
CA HIS A 105 11.78 -6.26 -13.28
C HIS A 105 11.08 -6.32 -14.65
N GLY A 106 10.75 -5.17 -15.23
CA GLY A 106 9.97 -5.07 -16.46
C GLY A 106 8.45 -5.02 -16.22
N ALA A 107 7.72 -4.41 -17.15
CA ALA A 107 6.25 -4.37 -17.23
C ALA A 107 5.62 -5.74 -17.53
N THR A 108 5.69 -6.65 -16.56
CA THR A 108 5.11 -8.01 -16.63
C THR A 108 3.76 -8.13 -15.91
N GLY A 109 3.32 -7.10 -15.19
CA GLY A 109 2.05 -7.08 -14.48
C GLY A 109 1.60 -5.67 -14.11
N PRO A 110 0.37 -5.51 -13.60
CA PRO A 110 -0.27 -4.20 -13.46
C PRO A 110 0.53 -3.21 -12.60
N ALA A 111 1.14 -3.67 -11.51
CA ALA A 111 1.92 -2.79 -10.65
C ALA A 111 3.26 -2.39 -11.27
N SER A 112 3.97 -3.30 -11.94
CA SER A 112 5.23 -2.97 -12.61
C SER A 112 5.00 -2.14 -13.87
N THR A 113 3.95 -2.43 -14.64
CA THR A 113 3.54 -1.60 -15.78
C THR A 113 3.15 -0.18 -15.34
N TRP A 114 2.41 -0.04 -14.23
CA TRP A 114 2.14 1.28 -13.66
C TRP A 114 3.44 1.96 -13.22
N ALA A 115 4.32 1.27 -12.49
CA ALA A 115 5.55 1.84 -11.96
C ALA A 115 6.52 2.34 -13.05
N GLU A 116 6.56 1.68 -14.21
CA GLU A 116 7.37 2.13 -15.36
C GLU A 116 6.85 3.41 -16.02
N GLN A 117 5.54 3.68 -15.90
CA GLN A 117 4.87 4.79 -16.56
C GLN A 117 4.49 5.92 -15.59
N ALA A 118 4.70 5.70 -14.30
CA ALA A 118 4.24 6.56 -13.22
C ALA A 118 4.83 7.98 -13.31
N LYS A 119 3.95 8.95 -13.09
CA LYS A 119 4.27 10.39 -13.10
C LYS A 119 3.78 11.03 -11.82
N ILE A 120 4.49 12.08 -11.39
CA ILE A 120 4.03 12.92 -10.29
C ILE A 120 2.60 13.38 -10.57
N GLY A 121 1.73 13.18 -9.61
CA GLY A 121 0.30 13.47 -9.73
C GLY A 121 -0.58 12.24 -9.99
N ASP A 122 -0.02 11.09 -10.36
CA ASP A 122 -0.79 9.85 -10.54
C ASP A 122 -1.40 9.38 -9.22
N TYR A 123 -2.57 8.74 -9.29
CA TYR A 123 -3.35 8.35 -8.12
C TYR A 123 -3.42 6.83 -7.95
N LEU A 124 -3.39 6.39 -6.70
CA LEU A 124 -3.63 5.02 -6.26
C LEU A 124 -4.55 5.03 -5.03
N GLN A 125 -5.08 3.86 -4.67
CA GLN A 125 -5.64 3.63 -3.34
C GLN A 125 -4.81 2.63 -2.55
N MET A 126 -4.87 2.74 -1.22
CA MET A 126 -4.23 1.81 -0.30
C MET A 126 -5.21 1.35 0.78
N ALA A 127 -5.31 0.04 0.99
CA ALA A 127 -5.86 -0.51 2.23
C ALA A 127 -4.74 -0.64 3.26
N ALA A 128 -4.82 0.11 4.36
CA ALA A 128 -3.81 0.13 5.42
C ALA A 128 -4.44 0.11 6.82
N PRO A 129 -3.69 -0.31 7.86
CA PRO A 129 -4.20 -0.36 9.23
C PRO A 129 -4.68 1.01 9.74
N ASN A 130 -5.79 1.01 10.47
CA ASN A 130 -6.37 2.22 11.08
C ASN A 130 -5.81 2.46 12.49
N ALA A 131 -5.19 3.62 12.72
CA ALA A 131 -4.64 4.06 14.01
C ALA A 131 -5.65 4.04 15.16
N HIS A 132 -6.95 4.15 14.85
CA HIS A 132 -8.02 4.21 15.83
C HIS A 132 -8.66 2.84 16.12
N TRP A 133 -8.22 1.77 15.45
CA TRP A 133 -8.69 0.41 15.70
C TRP A 133 -8.08 -0.16 16.98
N GLN A 134 -8.92 -0.72 17.85
CA GLN A 134 -8.51 -1.31 19.14
C GLN A 134 -8.58 -2.84 19.18
N GLY A 135 -8.96 -3.50 18.08
CA GLY A 135 -8.98 -4.96 18.00
C GLY A 135 -7.66 -5.53 17.49
N ASP A 136 -7.73 -6.70 16.86
CA ASP A 136 -6.55 -7.43 16.42
C ASP A 136 -5.71 -6.65 15.41
N GLN A 137 -4.40 -6.67 15.63
CA GLN A 137 -3.40 -6.10 14.74
C GLN A 137 -3.03 -7.15 13.68
N ALA A 138 -2.86 -6.72 12.43
CA ALA A 138 -2.63 -7.64 11.33
C ALA A 138 -1.73 -7.04 10.25
N GLY A 139 -1.30 -7.89 9.32
CA GLY A 139 -0.53 -7.50 8.15
C GLY A 139 0.97 -7.41 8.39
N PHE A 140 1.52 -8.05 9.42
CA PHE A 140 2.94 -8.12 9.69
C PHE A 140 3.26 -9.45 10.38
N GLU A 141 4.48 -9.94 10.22
CA GLU A 141 4.98 -11.19 10.84
C GLU A 141 6.15 -10.91 11.80
N TRP A 142 6.80 -9.75 11.69
CA TRP A 142 7.96 -9.41 12.50
C TRP A 142 7.62 -9.29 14.00
N GLN A 143 7.86 -10.39 14.71
CA GLN A 143 7.68 -10.50 16.15
C GLN A 143 8.85 -11.31 16.75
N PRO A 144 10.09 -10.77 16.71
CA PRO A 144 11.24 -11.48 17.24
C PRO A 144 11.07 -11.70 18.76
N PRO A 145 11.48 -12.87 19.29
CA PRO A 145 11.35 -13.16 20.71
C PRO A 145 12.22 -12.20 21.53
N GLN A 146 11.71 -11.76 22.68
CA GLN A 146 12.31 -10.68 23.49
C GLN A 146 13.70 -10.96 24.12
N PRO A 147 14.29 -12.18 24.14
CA PRO A 147 15.71 -12.33 24.46
C PRO A 147 16.62 -12.45 23.23
N ALA A 148 16.11 -12.31 21.99
CA ALA A 148 16.93 -12.46 20.79
C ALA A 148 18.07 -11.42 20.78
N ARG A 149 19.31 -11.90 20.87
CA ARG A 149 20.53 -11.06 20.79
C ARG A 149 21.11 -10.99 19.39
N GLN A 150 20.75 -11.93 18.53
CA GLN A 150 21.21 -12.03 17.16
C GLN A 150 20.02 -12.41 16.29
N ILE A 151 19.85 -11.70 15.19
CA ILE A 151 18.83 -12.00 14.18
C ILE A 151 19.53 -12.04 12.83
N LEU A 152 19.36 -13.13 12.10
CA LEU A 152 19.75 -13.23 10.70
C LEU A 152 18.54 -12.87 9.85
N LEU A 153 18.68 -11.83 9.03
CA LEU A 153 17.71 -11.44 8.03
C LEU A 153 18.21 -11.90 6.66
N MET A 154 17.35 -12.57 5.91
CA MET A 154 17.58 -12.93 4.51
C MET A 154 16.37 -12.45 3.72
N ALA A 155 16.62 -11.71 2.65
CA ALA A 155 15.59 -11.17 1.76
C ALA A 155 16.18 -11.09 0.35
N ASP A 156 15.29 -11.19 -0.65
CA ASP A 156 15.60 -10.71 -2.00
C ASP A 156 15.13 -9.25 -2.14
N GLU A 157 14.81 -8.82 -3.36
CA GLU A 157 14.33 -7.45 -3.61
C GLU A 157 12.87 -7.21 -3.15
N THR A 158 12.11 -8.25 -2.78
CA THR A 158 10.67 -8.18 -2.47
C THR A 158 10.31 -8.40 -1.01
#